data_AF-A0A392SHG2-F1
#
_entry.id   AF-A0A392SHG2-F1
#
_cell.length_a   1.000
_cell.length_b   1.000
_cell.length_c   1.000
_cell.angle_alpha   90.00
_cell.angle_beta   90.00
_cell.angle_gamma   90.00
#
_symmetry.space_group_name_H-M   'P 1'
#
loop_
_entity.id
_entity.type
_entity.pdbx_description
1 polymer ?
#
loop_
_entity_poly.entity_id
_entity_poly.type
_entity_poly.pdbx_seq_one_letter_code
_entity_poly.pdbx_strand_id
1 'polypeptide(L)'
;MPNVYYQTQGTLYSEAMTYQQQFPPPLFYPRFPSPEAWNEYWRADQVEYAAIMDRNEAVFYEQYGAHMKAQEDQRAVGASVSAAGAYSPEFTLSELG
;
A
#
# COMPACT_ATOMS: atom_id res chain seq x y z
N MET A 1 0.40 41.57 4.36
CA MET A 1 -0.09 41.17 5.69
C MET A 1 1.12 41.10 6.62
N PRO A 2 1.21 41.95 7.65
CA PRO A 2 2.33 41.89 8.59
C PRO A 2 2.21 40.62 9.44
N ASN A 3 3.30 39.87 9.53
CA ASN A 3 3.36 38.61 10.29
C ASN A 3 3.09 38.90 11.77
N VAL A 4 1.93 38.47 12.27
CA VAL A 4 1.45 38.72 13.66
C VAL A 4 2.40 38.09 14.71
N TYR A 5 3.23 37.13 14.28
CA TYR A 5 4.18 36.40 15.13
C TYR A 5 5.33 37.22 15.72
N TYR A 6 5.57 38.45 15.25
CA TYR A 6 6.67 39.30 15.77
C TYR A 6 6.24 40.32 16.84
N GLN A 7 4.96 40.36 17.22
CA GLN A 7 4.55 41.22 18.32
C GLN A 7 4.93 40.58 19.65
N THR A 8 6.16 40.84 20.08
CA THR A 8 6.76 40.32 21.32
C THR A 8 6.08 40.81 22.61
N GLN A 9 5.18 41.78 22.50
CA GLN A 9 4.36 42.33 23.59
C GLN A 9 2.95 41.71 23.66
N GLY A 10 2.59 40.84 22.71
CA GLY A 10 1.27 40.21 22.65
C GLY A 10 1.15 38.98 23.55
N THR A 11 -0.07 38.69 24.00
CA THR A 11 -0.37 37.50 24.83
C THR A 11 0.01 36.19 24.14
N LEU A 12 -0.21 36.10 22.83
CA LEU A 12 0.20 34.95 22.01
C LEU A 12 1.71 34.68 22.05
N TYR A 13 2.53 35.74 22.06
CA TYR A 13 3.98 35.59 22.18
C TYR A 13 4.38 35.11 23.57
N SER A 14 3.78 35.68 24.64
CA SER A 14 4.06 35.23 26.01
C SER A 14 3.63 33.78 26.26
N GLU A 15 2.48 33.37 25.72
CA GLU A 15 2.00 32.00 25.80
C GLU A 15 2.92 31.03 25.04
N ALA A 16 3.34 31.40 23.82
CA ALA A 16 4.27 30.60 23.04
C ALA A 16 5.65 30.45 23.73
N MET A 17 6.17 31.51 24.33
CA MET A 17 7.42 31.45 25.10
C MET A 17 7.28 30.60 26.37
N THR A 18 6.15 30.72 27.07
CA THR A 18 5.86 29.90 28.25
C THR A 18 5.75 28.42 27.88
N TYR A 19 5.08 28.13 26.76
CA TYR A 19 4.96 26.78 26.21
C TYR A 19 6.34 26.17 25.88
N GLN A 20 7.22 26.93 25.24
CA GLN A 20 8.59 26.47 24.96
C GLN A 20 9.44 26.26 26.22
N GLN A 21 9.22 27.06 27.27
CA GLN A 21 9.90 26.86 28.56
C GLN A 21 9.37 25.62 29.30
N GLN A 22 8.06 25.39 29.22
CA GLN A 22 7.40 24.26 29.88
C GLN A 22 7.68 22.93 29.17
N PHE A 23 7.81 22.98 27.85
CA PHE A 23 8.19 21.84 27.00
C PHE A 23 9.45 22.22 26.21
N PRO A 24 10.63 22.17 26.86
CA PRO A 24 11.87 22.47 26.17
C PRO A 24 11.97 21.57 24.93
N PRO A 25 12.36 22.11 23.76
CA PRO A 25 12.60 21.27 22.61
C PRO A 25 13.57 20.17 23.04
N PRO A 26 13.35 18.91 22.61
CA PRO A 26 14.24 17.83 22.97
C PRO A 26 15.66 18.30 22.66
N LEU A 27 16.52 18.30 23.68
CA LEU A 27 17.96 18.35 23.44
C LEU A 27 18.18 17.26 22.40
N PHE A 28 18.74 17.62 21.24
CA PHE A 28 18.92 16.69 20.14
C PHE A 28 19.78 15.52 20.63
N TYR A 29 19.14 14.49 21.15
CA TYR A 29 19.77 13.26 21.53
C TYR A 29 19.77 12.41 20.27
N PRO A 30 20.96 12.08 19.73
CA PRO A 30 20.99 11.16 18.61
C PRO A 30 20.35 9.86 19.07
N ARG A 31 19.35 9.40 18.30
CA ARG A 31 18.63 8.13 18.55
C ARG A 31 19.60 6.96 18.74
N PHE A 32 20.77 7.06 18.13
CA PHE A 32 21.86 6.11 18.22
C PHE A 32 23.05 6.74 18.98
N PRO A 33 23.68 6.01 19.90
CA PRO A 33 24.81 6.52 20.69
C PRO A 33 26.08 6.73 19.87
N SER A 34 26.18 6.13 18.68
CA SER A 34 27.30 6.30 17.76
C SER A 34 26.89 6.05 16.29
N PRO A 35 27.70 6.49 15.32
CA PRO A 35 27.52 6.15 13.91
C PRO A 35 27.53 4.64 13.62
N GLU A 36 28.31 3.87 14.38
CA GLU A 36 28.37 2.40 14.25
C GLU A 36 27.03 1.77 14.64
N ALA A 37 26.41 2.22 15.73
CA ALA A 37 25.08 1.75 16.14
C ALA A 37 23.99 2.08 15.09
N TRP A 38 24.11 3.22 14.41
CA TRP A 38 23.26 3.53 13.25
C TRP A 38 23.49 2.57 12.09
N ASN A 39 24.75 2.28 11.74
CA ASN A 39 25.07 1.39 10.64
C ASN A 39 24.60 -0.05 10.90
N GLU A 40 24.71 -0.55 12.13
CA GLU A 40 24.22 -1.87 12.53
C GLU A 40 22.70 -1.96 12.45
N TYR A 41 21.99 -0.95 12.98
CA TYR A 41 20.54 -0.85 12.84
C TYR A 41 20.12 -0.91 11.37
N TRP A 42 20.75 -0.09 10.53
CA TRP A 42 20.46 -0.03 9.11
C TRP A 42 20.72 -1.36 8.39
N ARG A 43 21.82 -2.05 8.73
CA ARG A 43 22.12 -3.38 8.18
C ARG A 43 21.05 -4.41 8.53
N ALA A 44 20.60 -4.44 9.79
CA ALA A 44 19.56 -5.36 10.22
C ALA A 44 18.23 -5.07 9.53
N ASP A 45 17.85 -3.80 9.48
CA ASP A 45 16.63 -3.32 8.82
C ASP A 45 16.61 -3.68 7.32
N GLN A 46 17.75 -3.52 6.63
CA GLN A 46 17.86 -3.91 5.22
C GLN A 46 17.65 -5.41 4.99
N VAL A 47 18.16 -6.27 5.87
CA VAL A 47 17.99 -7.72 5.75
C VAL A 47 16.54 -8.12 5.98
N GLU A 48 15.90 -7.55 7.01
CA GLU A 48 14.49 -7.80 7.29
C GLU A 48 13.59 -7.30 6.16
N TYR A 49 13.83 -6.08 5.67
CA TYR A 49 13.10 -5.52 4.55
C TYR A 49 13.24 -6.38 3.30
N ALA A 50 14.45 -6.80 2.94
CA ALA A 50 14.68 -7.66 1.78
C ALA A 50 13.91 -8.98 1.89
N ALA A 51 13.94 -9.64 3.05
CA ALA A 51 13.21 -10.89 3.27
C ALA A 51 11.68 -10.72 3.14
N ILE A 52 11.14 -9.60 3.63
CA ILE A 52 9.71 -9.27 3.47
C ILE A 52 9.38 -9.04 2.00
N MET A 53 10.23 -8.32 1.27
CA MET A 53 10.03 -8.03 -0.15
C MET A 53 10.06 -9.31 -1.00
N ASP A 54 11.04 -10.18 -0.78
CA ASP A 54 11.15 -11.47 -1.49
C ASP A 54 9.89 -12.33 -1.28
N ARG A 55 9.40 -12.38 -0.03
CA ARG A 55 8.15 -13.08 0.29
C ARG A 55 6.95 -12.46 -0.42
N ASN A 56 6.82 -11.14 -0.39
CA ASN A 56 5.69 -10.44 -1.01
C ASN A 56 5.70 -10.62 -2.52
N GLU A 57 6.87 -10.58 -3.15
CA GLU A 57 7.03 -10.83 -4.58
C GLU A 57 6.60 -12.25 -4.95
N ALA A 58 7.05 -13.26 -4.18
CA ALA A 58 6.65 -14.64 -4.40
C ALA A 58 5.12 -14.83 -4.30
N VAL A 59 4.50 -14.25 -3.26
CA VAL A 59 3.04 -14.30 -3.07
C VAL A 59 2.31 -13.59 -4.21
N PHE A 60 2.81 -12.45 -4.67
CA PHE A 60 2.22 -11.72 -5.78
C PHE A 60 2.16 -12.56 -7.05
N TYR A 61 3.28 -13.19 -7.44
CA TYR A 61 3.32 -14.00 -8.66
C TYR A 61 2.50 -15.28 -8.57
N GLU A 62 2.46 -15.93 -7.40
CA GLU A 62 1.60 -17.09 -7.16
C GLU A 62 0.12 -16.73 -7.34
N GLN A 63 -0.33 -15.65 -6.69
CA GLN A 63 -1.72 -15.20 -6.77
C GLN A 63 -2.09 -14.71 -8.17
N TYR A 64 -1.20 -13.97 -8.82
CA TYR A 64 -1.42 -13.52 -10.18
C TYR A 64 -1.52 -14.70 -11.16
N GLY A 65 -0.65 -15.71 -11.02
CA GLY A 65 -0.72 -16.94 -11.81
C GLY A 65 -2.04 -17.69 -11.61
N ALA A 66 -2.49 -17.81 -10.36
CA ALA A 66 -3.77 -18.43 -10.04
C ALA A 66 -4.96 -17.66 -10.65
N HIS A 67 -4.92 -16.32 -10.58
CA HIS A 67 -5.94 -15.46 -11.19
C HIS A 67 -5.98 -15.64 -12.72
N MET A 68 -4.83 -15.61 -13.39
CA MET A 68 -4.75 -15.79 -14.84
C MET A 68 -5.30 -17.15 -15.27
N LYS A 69 -4.96 -18.21 -14.53
CA LYS A 69 -5.48 -19.56 -14.79
C LYS A 69 -7.00 -19.61 -14.64
N ALA A 70 -7.54 -19.08 -13.55
CA ALA A 70 -8.98 -19.04 -13.32
C ALA A 70 -9.72 -18.25 -14.41
N GLN A 71 -9.14 -17.14 -14.86
CA GLN A 71 -9.70 -16.33 -15.95
C GLN A 71 -9.71 -17.09 -17.28
N GLU A 72 -8.63 -17.81 -17.60
CA GLU A 72 -8.53 -18.67 -18.79
C GLU A 72 -9.58 -19.78 -18.76
N ASP A 73 -9.71 -20.48 -17.62
CA ASP A 73 -10.69 -21.55 -17.42
C ASP A 73 -12.12 -21.02 -17.58
N GLN A 74 -12.42 -19.83 -17.03
CA GLN A 74 -13.72 -19.17 -17.22
C GLN A 74 -13.98 -18.80 -18.69
N ARG A 75 -12.97 -18.32 -19.43
CA ARG A 75 -13.10 -18.07 -20.86
C ARG A 75 -13.34 -19.35 -21.64
N ALA A 76 -12.63 -20.43 -21.32
CA ALA A 76 -12.81 -21.73 -21.96
C ALA A 76 -14.21 -22.29 -21.71
N VAL A 77 -14.71 -22.19 -20.47
CA VAL A 77 -16.08 -22.57 -20.12
C VAL A 77 -17.08 -21.70 -20.87
N GLY A 78 -16.92 -20.38 -20.87
CA GLY A 78 -17.79 -19.46 -21.63
C GLY A 78 -17.83 -19.79 -23.12
N ALA A 79 -16.67 -20.04 -23.74
CA ALA A 79 -16.57 -20.46 -25.13
C ALA A 79 -17.29 -21.80 -25.38
N SER A 80 -17.14 -22.78 -24.49
CA SER A 80 -17.82 -24.07 -24.58
C SER A 80 -19.35 -23.98 -24.43
N VAL A 81 -19.84 -23.06 -23.59
CA VAL A 81 -21.27 -22.79 -23.40
C VAL A 81 -21.85 -22.07 -24.61
N SER A 82 -21.15 -21.06 -25.15
CA SER A 82 -21.56 -20.37 -26.39
C SER A 82 -21.60 -21.31 -27.59
N ALA A 83 -20.59 -22.18 -27.69
CA ALA A 83 -20.56 -23.32 -28.59
C ALA A 83 -21.82 -24.20 -28.42
N ALA A 84 -22.04 -24.77 -27.23
CA ALA A 84 -23.20 -25.64 -26.95
C ALA A 84 -24.56 -24.96 -27.25
N GLY A 85 -24.70 -23.67 -26.96
CA GLY A 85 -25.87 -22.87 -27.30
C GLY A 85 -26.08 -22.75 -28.82
N ALA A 86 -25.00 -22.59 -29.59
CA ALA A 86 -25.05 -22.58 -31.06
C ALA A 86 -25.39 -23.95 -31.69
N TYR A 87 -25.28 -25.04 -30.92
CA TYR A 87 -25.65 -26.40 -31.35
C TYR A 87 -26.99 -26.87 -30.79
N SER A 88 -27.74 -26.00 -30.08
CA SER A 88 -29.11 -26.34 -29.66
C SER A 88 -29.93 -26.64 -30.90
N PRO A 89 -30.71 -27.73 -30.95
CA PRO A 89 -31.57 -28.00 -32.10
C PRO A 89 -32.58 -26.86 -32.18
N GLU A 90 -32.43 -26.01 -33.20
CA GLU A 90 -33.47 -25.05 -33.55
C GLU A 90 -34.70 -25.85 -33.96
N PHE A 91 -35.69 -25.96 -33.06
CA PHE A 91 -37.04 -26.33 -33.46
C PHE A 91 -37.55 -25.20 -34.36
N THR A 92 -37.43 -25.39 -35.66
CA THR A 92 -38.07 -24.50 -36.62
C THR A 92 -39.58 -24.67 -36.47
N LEU A 93 -40.31 -23.56 -36.31
CA LEU A 93 -41.78 -23.51 -36.19
C LEU A 93 -42.52 -24.15 -37.40
N SER A 94 -41.80 -24.67 -38.40
CA SER A 94 -42.33 -25.39 -39.56
C SER A 94 -42.61 -26.89 -39.31
N GLU A 95 -42.24 -27.45 -38.16
CA GLU A 95 -42.59 -28.83 -37.77
C GLU A 95 -43.88 -28.94 -36.93
N LEU A 96 -44.50 -27.82 -36.56
CA LEU A 96 -45.76 -27.78 -35.81
C LEU A 96 -46.93 -27.30 -36.68
N GLY A 97 -47.25 -28.05 -37.73
CA GLY A 97 -48.55 -28.02 -38.41
C GLY A 97 -48.69 -27.07 -39.59
#